data_AF-A0A7D5M732-F1
#
_entry.id   AF-A0A7D5M732-F1
#
_cell.length_a   1.000
_cell.length_b   1.000
_cell.length_c   1.000
_cell.angle_alpha   90.00
_cell.angle_beta   90.00
_cell.angle_gamma   90.00
#
_symmetry.space_group_name_H-M   'P 1'
#
loop_
_entity.id
_entity.type
_entity.pdbx_description
1 polymer ?
#
loop_
_entity_poly.entity_id
_entity_poly.type
_entity_poly.pdbx_seq_one_letter_code
_entity_poly.pdbx_strand_id
1 'polypeptide(L)'
;MLFGIDMTKMNIFMKVSYEKSYSIKIGFCLLGMAHPLEKKLKDCGDSSVCKYSKFEVIKEVLEKVVTSQIPFEKSVLNVQGAYYNDHGKEHFERIENNYSKMIEESGIELSCCEIYLALLSIWFHDIGLWLGRKEDESPEDARNHHHARVKDVIEKLVEKGQISKMDNSEETLLVSICAGHSRKIDLESIAKESSLNGEGIKSRLLSAILRIADSLDIDHRRAPETIFELFDDVIPEKSREHWEKHTFVNAVEFNRTYASIDIVTTFGQRLEELIEQYKLVHWVQEEIKNELQSVKSIFDDYRMPFSHVQLKDYASGMYIKSDIEPSGIVRIECDEDHLDSKTLLELSELFKVHTGELKVYIEIILNKGGRITIPLPIQYNVTSSETLEESIKKICNPLLIDVKVDPTSVRVIKK
;
A
#
# COMPACT_ATOMS: atom_id res chain seq x y z
N MET A 1 -0.48 45.70 -42.89
CA MET A 1 -1.13 45.90 -41.59
C MET A 1 -0.21 45.35 -40.53
N LEU A 2 0.25 46.22 -39.63
CA LEU A 2 1.03 45.91 -38.45
C LEU A 2 0.10 45.42 -37.33
N PHE A 3 0.47 44.32 -36.68
CA PHE A 3 0.27 44.02 -35.24
C PHE A 3 1.40 43.00 -34.95
N GLY A 4 2.45 43.26 -34.18
CA GLY A 4 2.50 43.93 -32.88
C GLY A 4 2.39 42.87 -31.79
N ILE A 5 3.37 41.97 -31.67
CA ILE A 5 3.44 41.01 -30.56
C ILE A 5 4.27 41.65 -29.45
N ASP A 6 3.61 41.90 -28.33
CA ASP A 6 4.17 42.41 -27.08
C ASP A 6 4.96 41.30 -26.37
N MET A 7 6.23 41.56 -26.10
CA MET A 7 7.21 40.61 -25.52
C MET A 7 7.33 40.72 -23.99
N THR A 8 6.42 41.41 -23.28
CA THR A 8 6.55 41.67 -21.82
C THR A 8 5.87 40.66 -20.89
N LYS A 9 5.40 39.51 -21.39
CA LYS A 9 4.84 38.43 -20.54
C LYS A 9 5.47 37.08 -20.86
N MET A 10 6.74 36.93 -20.53
CA MET A 10 7.43 35.65 -20.61
C MET A 10 7.87 35.26 -19.19
N ASN A 11 6.96 34.62 -18.45
CA ASN A 11 7.33 33.86 -17.25
C ASN A 11 8.18 32.68 -17.73
N ILE A 12 9.48 32.75 -17.42
CA ILE A 12 10.44 31.69 -17.69
C ILE A 12 10.11 30.52 -16.75
N PHE A 13 9.29 29.58 -17.22
CA PHE A 13 9.29 28.23 -16.69
C PHE A 13 10.51 27.53 -17.28
N MET A 14 11.57 27.35 -16.47
CA MET A 14 12.65 26.42 -16.78
C MET A 14 12.08 24.99 -16.71
N LYS A 15 11.56 24.53 -17.84
CA LYS A 15 11.25 23.11 -18.06
C LYS A 15 12.56 22.45 -18.50
N VAL A 16 13.28 21.84 -17.56
CA VAL A 16 14.39 20.94 -17.90
C VAL A 16 13.76 19.70 -18.55
N SER A 17 13.78 19.66 -19.88
CA SER A 17 13.35 18.51 -20.66
C SER A 17 14.39 17.41 -20.57
N TYR A 18 14.14 16.40 -19.75
CA TYR A 18 14.76 15.09 -19.94
C TYR A 18 14.01 14.35 -21.05
N GLU A 19 14.49 14.47 -22.29
CA GLU A 19 14.15 13.54 -23.36
C GLU A 19 14.82 12.18 -23.07
N LYS A 20 14.13 11.33 -22.30
CA LYS A 20 14.22 9.88 -22.48
C LYS A 20 12.82 9.32 -22.38
N SER A 21 12.22 9.08 -23.54
CA SER A 21 10.99 8.30 -23.69
C SER A 21 11.26 6.86 -23.24
N TYR A 22 11.10 6.59 -21.95
CA TYR A 22 10.78 5.25 -21.50
C TYR A 22 9.29 5.06 -21.73
N SER A 23 8.94 4.30 -22.77
CA SER A 23 7.60 3.76 -22.91
C SER A 23 7.37 2.77 -21.76
N ILE A 24 6.95 3.26 -20.60
CA ILE A 24 6.37 2.42 -19.57
C ILE A 24 5.03 1.97 -20.15
N LYS A 25 4.95 0.69 -20.52
CA LYS A 25 3.66 0.03 -20.74
C LYS A 25 2.93 0.04 -19.40
N ILE A 26 2.19 1.09 -19.13
CA ILE A 26 1.09 1.03 -18.16
C ILE A 26 0.08 0.10 -18.83
N GLY A 27 0.14 -1.18 -18.45
CA GLY A 27 -0.82 -2.17 -18.91
C GLY A 27 -2.18 -1.78 -18.38
N PHE A 28 -2.95 -1.03 -19.19
CA PHE A 28 -4.39 -1.15 -19.12
C PHE A 28 -4.69 -2.62 -19.41
N CYS A 29 -5.13 -3.35 -18.40
CA CYS A 29 -5.74 -4.66 -18.58
C CYS A 29 -6.94 -4.45 -19.50
N LEU A 30 -6.72 -4.72 -20.79
CA LEU A 30 -7.78 -4.78 -21.78
C LEU A 30 -8.77 -5.84 -21.31
N LEU A 31 -10.02 -5.43 -21.12
CA LEU A 31 -11.17 -6.30 -20.95
C LEU A 31 -11.06 -7.50 -21.92
N GLY A 32 -10.77 -8.68 -21.38
CA GLY A 32 -10.79 -9.96 -22.11
C GLY A 32 -9.49 -10.75 -22.21
N MET A 33 -8.35 -10.31 -21.68
CA MET A 33 -7.16 -11.18 -21.57
C MET A 33 -7.14 -11.92 -20.23
N ALA A 34 -7.00 -13.25 -20.28
CA ALA A 34 -6.82 -14.07 -19.08
C ALA A 34 -5.58 -13.62 -18.30
N HIS A 35 -5.69 -13.56 -16.98
CA HIS A 35 -4.60 -13.16 -16.10
C HIS A 35 -3.39 -14.13 -16.25
N PRO A 36 -2.13 -13.70 -16.07
CA PRO A 36 -0.97 -14.56 -16.40
C PRO A 36 -0.95 -15.92 -15.70
N LEU A 37 -1.40 -16.01 -14.44
CA LEU A 37 -1.51 -17.28 -13.72
C LEU A 37 -2.63 -18.16 -14.29
N GLU A 38 -3.80 -17.59 -14.57
CA GLU A 38 -4.90 -18.32 -15.20
C GLU A 38 -4.51 -18.83 -16.59
N LYS A 39 -3.81 -18.01 -17.37
CA LYS A 39 -3.29 -18.41 -18.67
C LYS A 39 -2.31 -19.58 -18.52
N LYS A 40 -1.36 -19.51 -17.58
CA LYS A 40 -0.43 -20.62 -17.30
C LYS A 40 -1.17 -21.90 -16.91
N LEU A 41 -2.19 -21.80 -16.05
CA LEU A 41 -3.01 -22.94 -15.66
C LEU A 41 -3.81 -23.50 -16.85
N LYS A 42 -4.33 -22.63 -17.72
CA LYS A 42 -5.02 -23.04 -18.95
C LYS A 42 -4.08 -23.76 -19.91
N ASP A 43 -2.84 -23.28 -20.03
CA ASP A 43 -1.81 -23.87 -20.89
C ASP A 43 -1.30 -25.22 -20.36
N CYS A 44 -1.42 -25.48 -19.05
CA CYS A 44 -1.16 -26.79 -18.44
C CYS A 44 -2.15 -27.88 -18.90
N GLY A 45 -3.33 -27.49 -19.40
CA GLY A 45 -4.42 -28.40 -19.68
C GLY A 45 -5.04 -29.02 -18.43
N ASP A 46 -6.06 -29.86 -18.62
CA ASP A 46 -6.75 -30.53 -17.52
C ASP A 46 -6.01 -31.82 -17.13
N SER A 47 -4.90 -31.69 -16.39
CA SER A 47 -4.34 -32.82 -15.64
C SER A 47 -5.37 -33.29 -14.59
N SER A 48 -5.41 -34.57 -14.25
CA SER A 48 -6.64 -35.21 -13.74
C SER A 48 -7.19 -34.71 -12.39
N VAL A 49 -6.55 -33.77 -11.69
CA VAL A 49 -7.11 -33.09 -10.49
C VAL A 49 -6.99 -31.56 -10.53
N CYS A 50 -5.86 -31.02 -11.01
CA CYS A 50 -5.59 -29.58 -11.03
C CYS A 50 -6.04 -28.98 -12.37
N LYS A 51 -7.36 -28.84 -12.54
CA LYS A 51 -7.99 -28.49 -13.81
C LYS A 51 -8.34 -27.02 -13.89
N TYR A 52 -8.00 -26.38 -15.01
CA TYR A 52 -8.45 -25.02 -15.29
C TYR A 52 -9.99 -24.95 -15.33
N SER A 53 -10.64 -25.94 -15.95
CA SER A 53 -12.11 -26.00 -16.02
C SER A 53 -12.78 -26.05 -14.63
N LYS A 54 -12.15 -26.72 -13.66
CA LYS A 54 -12.64 -26.76 -12.28
C LYS A 54 -12.43 -25.43 -11.57
N PHE A 55 -11.27 -24.81 -11.73
CA PHE A 55 -10.99 -23.47 -11.19
C PHE A 55 -11.96 -22.43 -11.74
N GLU A 56 -12.22 -22.42 -13.05
CA GLU A 56 -13.12 -21.48 -13.72
C GLU A 56 -14.55 -21.53 -13.15
N VAL A 57 -15.10 -22.74 -12.99
CA VAL A 57 -16.42 -22.93 -12.36
C VAL A 57 -16.45 -22.41 -10.93
N ILE A 58 -15.41 -22.71 -10.14
CA ILE A 58 -15.31 -22.23 -8.76
C ILE A 58 -15.23 -20.71 -8.70
N LYS A 59 -14.36 -20.10 -9.52
CA LYS A 59 -14.21 -18.65 -9.63
C LYS A 59 -15.54 -17.98 -9.96
N GLU A 60 -16.29 -18.48 -10.96
CA GLU A 60 -17.61 -17.93 -11.30
C GLU A 60 -18.62 -18.00 -10.15
N VAL A 61 -18.59 -19.08 -9.35
CA VAL A 61 -19.45 -19.21 -8.17
C VAL A 61 -19.02 -18.21 -7.10
N LEU A 62 -17.73 -18.08 -6.83
CA LEU A 62 -17.20 -17.16 -5.83
C LEU A 62 -17.42 -15.70 -6.21
N GLU A 63 -17.27 -15.34 -7.49
CA GLU A 63 -17.63 -14.01 -8.02
C GLU A 63 -19.10 -13.67 -7.71
N LYS A 64 -20.01 -14.62 -7.91
CA LYS A 64 -21.43 -14.43 -7.57
C LYS A 64 -21.64 -14.29 -6.05
N VAL A 65 -20.89 -15.03 -5.24
CA VAL A 65 -20.96 -14.92 -3.77
C VAL A 65 -20.51 -13.54 -3.32
N VAL A 66 -19.36 -13.04 -3.82
CA VAL A 66 -18.82 -11.76 -3.36
C VAL A 66 -19.53 -10.54 -3.89
N THR A 67 -20.21 -10.67 -5.03
CA THR A 67 -21.09 -9.61 -5.58
C THR A 67 -22.50 -9.65 -5.00
N SER A 68 -22.86 -10.69 -4.24
CA SER A 68 -24.18 -10.79 -3.60
C SER A 68 -24.23 -10.01 -2.29
N GLN A 69 -25.36 -9.35 -2.03
CA GLN A 69 -25.59 -8.68 -0.75
C GLN A 69 -25.90 -9.70 0.35
N ILE A 70 -25.08 -9.71 1.40
CA ILE A 70 -25.38 -10.42 2.64
C ILE A 70 -26.40 -9.57 3.43
N PRO A 71 -27.45 -10.17 4.02
CA PRO A 71 -28.35 -9.44 4.91
C PRO A 71 -27.56 -8.62 5.94
N PHE A 72 -27.87 -7.33 6.06
CA PHE A 72 -27.09 -6.35 6.82
C PHE A 72 -26.76 -6.84 8.24
N GLU A 73 -27.75 -7.36 8.95
CA GLU A 73 -27.66 -7.85 10.34
C GLU A 73 -26.66 -9.01 10.53
N LYS A 74 -26.44 -9.80 9.48
CA LYS A 74 -25.58 -10.99 9.49
C LYS A 74 -24.20 -10.73 8.91
N SER A 75 -24.01 -9.64 8.16
CA SER A 75 -22.76 -9.36 7.47
C SER A 75 -21.63 -9.04 8.43
N VAL A 76 -20.51 -9.79 8.36
CA VAL A 76 -19.28 -9.43 9.09
C VAL A 76 -18.74 -8.09 8.59
N LEU A 77 -19.01 -7.78 7.32
CA LEU A 77 -18.54 -6.58 6.63
C LEU A 77 -19.37 -5.33 6.98
N ASN A 78 -20.63 -5.48 7.40
CA ASN A 78 -21.55 -4.32 7.53
C ASN A 78 -21.91 -3.93 8.97
N VAL A 79 -21.58 -4.74 9.99
CA VAL A 79 -22.30 -4.62 11.27
C VAL A 79 -21.85 -3.47 12.19
N GLN A 80 -20.73 -2.78 11.99
CA GLN A 80 -20.30 -1.80 13.01
C GLN A 80 -19.53 -0.57 12.50
N GLY A 81 -19.71 -0.15 11.24
CA GLY A 81 -18.97 0.97 10.64
C GLY A 81 -17.46 0.74 10.54
N ALA A 82 -16.95 -0.29 11.21
CA ALA A 82 -15.57 -0.67 11.19
C ALA A 82 -15.31 -1.37 9.84
N TYR A 83 -14.51 -0.73 9.00
CA TYR A 83 -13.90 -1.28 7.80
C TYR A 83 -14.81 -1.38 6.56
N TYR A 84 -15.04 -0.25 5.91
CA TYR A 84 -15.59 -0.17 4.55
C TYR A 84 -14.61 -0.69 3.46
N ASN A 85 -13.52 -1.38 3.81
CA ASN A 85 -12.48 -1.72 2.82
C ASN A 85 -13.05 -2.72 1.80
N ASP A 86 -12.72 -2.50 0.52
CA ASP A 86 -13.18 -3.33 -0.58
C ASP A 86 -12.62 -4.74 -0.45
N HIS A 87 -13.40 -5.71 0.00
CA HIS A 87 -13.06 -7.13 -0.05
C HIS A 87 -13.83 -7.86 -1.18
N GLY A 88 -14.29 -7.13 -2.20
CA GLY A 88 -15.04 -7.66 -3.33
C GLY A 88 -14.17 -8.32 -4.38
N LYS A 89 -14.72 -8.46 -5.59
CA LYS A 89 -14.02 -9.07 -6.74
C LYS A 89 -12.72 -8.34 -7.06
N GLU A 90 -12.73 -7.01 -7.02
CA GLU A 90 -11.55 -6.23 -7.41
C GLU A 90 -10.36 -6.47 -6.45
N HIS A 91 -10.61 -6.72 -5.16
CA HIS A 91 -9.59 -7.13 -4.21
C HIS A 91 -8.90 -8.44 -4.61
N PHE A 92 -9.67 -9.47 -4.95
CA PHE A 92 -9.10 -10.75 -5.34
C PHE A 92 -8.26 -10.64 -6.62
N GLU A 93 -8.71 -9.84 -7.58
CA GLU A 93 -7.96 -9.55 -8.81
C GLU A 93 -6.65 -8.79 -8.53
N ARG A 94 -6.65 -7.85 -7.56
CA ARG A 94 -5.45 -7.13 -7.13
C ARG A 94 -4.45 -8.06 -6.43
N ILE A 95 -4.93 -8.95 -5.55
CA ILE A 95 -4.10 -9.99 -4.94
C ILE A 95 -3.52 -10.90 -6.01
N GLU A 96 -4.33 -11.34 -6.97
CA GLU A 96 -3.88 -12.21 -8.07
C GLU A 96 -2.73 -11.56 -8.85
N ASN A 97 -2.87 -10.27 -9.17
CA ASN A 97 -1.84 -9.49 -9.83
C ASN A 97 -0.58 -9.33 -8.98
N ASN A 98 -0.70 -9.05 -7.69
CA ASN A 98 0.45 -8.97 -6.78
C ASN A 98 1.18 -10.32 -6.68
N TYR A 99 0.43 -11.41 -6.51
CA TYR A 99 0.95 -12.78 -6.45
C TYR A 99 1.71 -13.13 -7.74
N SER A 100 1.09 -12.88 -8.90
CA SER A 100 1.70 -13.17 -10.20
C SER A 100 2.99 -12.39 -10.42
N LYS A 101 3.01 -11.10 -10.08
CA LYS A 101 4.22 -10.26 -10.21
C LYS A 101 5.33 -10.73 -9.29
N MET A 102 5.02 -11.12 -8.05
CA MET A 102 6.01 -11.71 -7.14
C MET A 102 6.65 -12.97 -7.71
N ILE A 103 5.86 -13.85 -8.31
CA ILE A 103 6.36 -15.07 -8.97
C ILE A 103 7.24 -14.72 -10.18
N GLU A 104 6.79 -13.80 -11.02
CA GLU A 104 7.54 -13.36 -12.22
C GLU A 104 8.89 -12.74 -11.85
N GLU A 105 8.89 -11.79 -10.91
CA GLU A 105 10.09 -11.04 -10.52
C GLU A 105 11.04 -11.86 -9.63
N SER A 106 10.54 -12.87 -8.91
CA SER A 106 11.40 -13.82 -8.20
C SER A 106 12.07 -14.83 -9.13
N GLY A 107 11.44 -15.14 -10.27
CA GLY A 107 11.86 -16.22 -11.15
C GLY A 107 11.58 -17.61 -10.59
N ILE A 108 10.71 -17.73 -9.59
CA ILE A 108 10.24 -19.02 -9.09
C ILE A 108 9.30 -19.65 -10.13
N GLU A 109 9.50 -20.94 -10.38
CA GLU A 109 8.57 -21.74 -11.17
C GLU A 109 7.60 -22.50 -10.26
N LEU A 110 6.32 -22.39 -10.58
CA LEU A 110 5.24 -23.13 -9.95
C LEU A 110 4.75 -24.23 -10.88
N SER A 111 4.48 -25.42 -10.34
CA SER A 111 3.80 -26.47 -11.07
C SER A 111 2.35 -26.10 -11.38
N CYS A 112 1.70 -26.84 -12.29
CA CYS A 112 0.30 -26.63 -12.61
C CYS A 112 -0.61 -26.78 -11.38
N CYS A 113 -0.33 -27.75 -10.51
CA CYS A 113 -1.06 -27.91 -9.25
C CYS A 113 -0.77 -26.79 -8.24
N GLU A 114 0.46 -26.27 -8.19
CA GLU A 114 0.79 -25.11 -7.36
C GLU A 114 0.05 -23.85 -7.83
N ILE A 115 0.00 -23.60 -9.15
CA ILE A 115 -0.76 -22.48 -9.73
C ILE A 115 -2.25 -22.65 -9.47
N TYR A 116 -2.79 -23.85 -9.64
CA TYR A 116 -4.18 -24.18 -9.34
C TYR A 116 -4.55 -23.87 -7.88
N LEU A 117 -3.73 -24.35 -6.93
CA LEU A 117 -3.96 -24.10 -5.50
C LEU A 117 -3.74 -22.64 -5.11
N ALA A 118 -2.79 -21.94 -5.75
CA ALA A 118 -2.58 -20.50 -5.54
C ALA A 118 -3.79 -19.70 -6.00
N LEU A 119 -4.32 -19.98 -7.19
CA LEU A 119 -5.51 -19.31 -7.71
C LEU A 119 -6.73 -19.61 -6.82
N LEU A 120 -6.96 -20.87 -6.44
CA LEU A 120 -8.04 -21.19 -5.52
C LEU A 120 -7.87 -20.46 -4.18
N SER A 121 -6.66 -20.43 -3.60
CA SER A 121 -6.45 -19.81 -2.29
C SER A 121 -6.69 -18.31 -2.34
N ILE A 122 -6.31 -17.62 -3.42
CA ILE A 122 -6.61 -16.21 -3.63
C ILE A 122 -8.12 -15.95 -3.61
N TRP A 123 -8.90 -16.79 -4.28
CA TRP A 123 -10.35 -16.61 -4.35
C TRP A 123 -11.10 -17.07 -3.07
N PHE A 124 -10.50 -17.96 -2.27
CA PHE A 124 -11.09 -18.46 -1.03
C PHE A 124 -10.59 -17.79 0.25
N HIS A 125 -9.45 -17.09 0.28
CA HIS A 125 -8.80 -16.70 1.55
C HIS A 125 -9.71 -15.90 2.49
N ASP A 126 -10.46 -14.95 1.94
CA ASP A 126 -11.34 -14.04 2.68
C ASP A 126 -12.82 -14.47 2.69
N ILE A 127 -13.19 -15.50 1.93
CA ILE A 127 -14.61 -15.89 1.71
C ILE A 127 -15.33 -16.28 3.00
N GLY A 128 -14.60 -16.62 4.06
CA GLY A 128 -15.14 -16.87 5.39
C GLY A 128 -15.88 -15.66 5.99
N LEU A 129 -15.58 -14.44 5.54
CA LEU A 129 -16.31 -13.22 5.91
C LEU A 129 -17.73 -13.19 5.32
N TRP A 130 -18.00 -13.97 4.26
CA TRP A 130 -19.30 -14.03 3.56
C TRP A 130 -20.30 -15.02 4.15
N LEU A 131 -19.87 -15.89 5.06
CA LEU A 131 -20.79 -16.78 5.79
C LEU A 131 -21.66 -16.05 6.81
N GLY A 132 -21.40 -14.77 7.03
CA GLY A 132 -22.00 -13.99 8.10
C GLY A 132 -21.53 -14.43 9.48
N ARG A 133 -22.10 -13.80 10.50
CA ARG A 133 -21.81 -14.11 11.92
C ARG A 133 -22.69 -15.24 12.43
N LYS A 134 -22.16 -16.04 13.35
CA LYS A 134 -22.99 -16.91 14.20
C LYS A 134 -23.76 -16.04 15.21
N GLU A 135 -24.89 -16.53 15.75
CA GLU A 135 -25.80 -15.71 16.59
C GLU A 135 -25.11 -15.11 17.82
N ASP A 136 -24.20 -15.85 18.45
CA ASP A 136 -23.48 -15.43 19.66
C ASP A 136 -22.08 -14.86 19.37
N GLU A 137 -21.78 -14.53 18.12
CA GLU A 137 -20.43 -14.15 17.70
C GLU A 137 -20.30 -12.65 17.42
N SER A 138 -19.28 -12.04 18.02
CA SER A 138 -18.97 -10.64 17.74
C SER A 138 -18.43 -10.46 16.32
N PRO A 139 -18.61 -9.29 15.68
CA PRO A 139 -17.99 -9.01 14.37
C PRO A 139 -16.47 -9.18 14.39
N GLU A 140 -15.83 -8.77 15.48
CA GLU A 140 -14.39 -8.93 15.67
C GLU A 140 -13.98 -10.40 15.76
N ASP A 141 -14.72 -11.24 16.49
CA ASP A 141 -14.46 -12.69 16.55
C ASP A 141 -14.65 -13.34 15.17
N ALA A 142 -15.70 -12.96 14.45
CA ALA A 142 -15.97 -13.48 13.12
C ALA A 142 -14.84 -13.14 12.13
N ARG A 143 -14.38 -11.89 12.16
CA ARG A 143 -13.20 -11.44 11.39
C ARG A 143 -11.93 -12.10 11.89
N ASN A 144 -11.78 -12.35 13.18
CA ASN A 144 -10.57 -12.96 13.72
C ASN A 144 -10.40 -14.43 13.33
N HIS A 145 -11.51 -15.12 13.04
CA HIS A 145 -11.54 -16.55 12.71
C HIS A 145 -11.98 -16.83 11.27
N HIS A 146 -12.10 -15.81 10.40
CA HIS A 146 -12.64 -15.99 9.05
C HIS A 146 -11.84 -17.00 8.21
N HIS A 147 -10.52 -16.97 8.32
CA HIS A 147 -9.60 -17.90 7.65
C HIS A 147 -9.89 -19.37 7.99
N ALA A 148 -10.40 -19.67 9.20
CA ALA A 148 -10.77 -21.02 9.61
C ALA A 148 -12.13 -21.48 9.03
N ARG A 149 -12.93 -20.56 8.47
CA ARG A 149 -14.28 -20.85 7.95
C ARG A 149 -14.30 -21.20 6.47
N VAL A 150 -13.16 -21.13 5.79
CA VAL A 150 -13.04 -21.50 4.38
C VAL A 150 -13.59 -22.92 4.15
N LYS A 151 -13.31 -23.84 5.09
CA LYS A 151 -13.85 -25.19 5.04
C LYS A 151 -15.38 -25.22 5.06
N ASP A 152 -16.00 -24.50 6.00
CA ASP A 152 -17.47 -24.39 6.10
C ASP A 152 -18.10 -23.83 4.80
N VAL A 153 -17.40 -22.92 4.11
CA VAL A 153 -17.84 -22.39 2.80
C VAL A 153 -17.80 -23.50 1.75
N ILE A 154 -16.67 -24.21 1.63
CA ILE A 154 -16.50 -25.29 0.66
C ILE A 154 -17.59 -26.35 0.86
N GLU A 155 -17.78 -26.81 2.10
CA GLU A 155 -18.80 -27.81 2.45
C GLU A 155 -20.20 -27.35 2.01
N LYS A 156 -20.59 -26.11 2.33
CA LYS A 156 -21.90 -25.55 1.93
C LYS A 156 -22.07 -25.42 0.41
N LEU A 157 -21.02 -25.02 -0.31
CA LEU A 157 -21.07 -24.90 -1.77
C LEU A 157 -21.22 -26.28 -2.44
N VAL A 158 -20.57 -27.31 -1.88
CA VAL A 158 -20.71 -28.70 -2.32
C VAL A 158 -22.10 -29.25 -2.01
N GLU A 159 -22.62 -29.04 -0.80
CA GLU A 159 -23.97 -29.47 -0.40
C GLU A 159 -25.07 -28.87 -1.28
N LYS A 160 -24.90 -27.60 -1.66
CA LYS A 160 -25.81 -26.90 -2.58
C LYS A 160 -25.62 -27.28 -4.05
N GLY A 161 -24.65 -28.15 -4.37
CA GLY A 161 -24.33 -28.55 -5.73
C GLY A 161 -23.79 -27.42 -6.61
N GLN A 162 -23.26 -26.35 -6.01
CA GLN A 162 -22.70 -25.20 -6.74
C GLN A 162 -21.30 -25.49 -7.26
N ILE A 163 -20.52 -26.29 -6.51
CA ILE A 163 -19.20 -26.77 -6.93
C ILE A 163 -19.13 -28.30 -6.79
N SER A 164 -18.27 -28.94 -7.58
CA SER A 164 -17.97 -30.36 -7.43
C SER A 164 -17.24 -30.61 -6.11
N LYS A 165 -17.50 -31.77 -5.48
CA LYS A 165 -16.74 -32.22 -4.31
C LYS A 165 -15.24 -32.23 -4.59
N MET A 166 -14.47 -31.60 -3.70
CA MET A 166 -13.01 -31.65 -3.70
C MET A 166 -12.52 -32.98 -3.14
N ASP A 167 -11.34 -33.42 -3.56
CA ASP A 167 -10.67 -34.52 -2.85
C ASP A 167 -10.28 -34.06 -1.44
N ASN A 168 -10.26 -34.97 -0.46
CA ASN A 168 -9.93 -34.60 0.92
C ASN A 168 -8.52 -33.98 1.03
N SER A 169 -7.55 -34.46 0.23
CA SER A 169 -6.20 -33.89 0.23
C SER A 169 -6.16 -32.49 -0.38
N GLU A 170 -6.93 -32.26 -1.45
CA GLU A 170 -7.10 -30.96 -2.10
C GLU A 170 -7.73 -29.93 -1.15
N GLU A 171 -8.85 -30.29 -0.51
CA GLU A 171 -9.55 -29.43 0.44
C GLU A 171 -8.65 -29.09 1.64
N THR A 172 -7.97 -30.09 2.21
CA THR A 172 -7.06 -29.88 3.35
C THR A 172 -5.93 -28.92 2.99
N LEU A 173 -5.36 -29.08 1.79
CA LEU A 173 -4.29 -28.19 1.31
C LEU A 173 -4.79 -26.78 1.06
N LEU A 174 -5.92 -26.63 0.37
CA LEU A 174 -6.52 -25.33 0.11
C LEU A 174 -6.81 -24.59 1.42
N VAL A 175 -7.48 -25.24 2.37
CA VAL A 175 -7.79 -24.66 3.69
C VAL A 175 -6.52 -24.28 4.43
N SER A 176 -5.48 -25.12 4.41
CA SER A 176 -4.21 -24.80 5.05
C SER A 176 -3.52 -23.60 4.37
N ILE A 177 -3.55 -23.52 3.04
CA ILE A 177 -2.94 -22.42 2.30
C ILE A 177 -3.65 -21.11 2.61
N CYS A 178 -5.00 -21.12 2.54
CA CYS A 178 -5.84 -19.98 2.91
C CYS A 178 -5.59 -19.53 4.35
N ALA A 179 -5.49 -20.46 5.32
CA ALA A 179 -5.23 -20.11 6.71
C ALA A 179 -3.92 -19.30 6.88
N GLY A 180 -2.92 -19.61 6.06
CA GLY A 180 -1.62 -18.95 6.08
C GLY A 180 -1.62 -17.46 5.77
N HIS A 181 -2.66 -16.89 5.13
CA HIS A 181 -2.70 -15.44 4.92
C HIS A 181 -2.86 -14.66 6.24
N SER A 182 -3.49 -15.26 7.26
CA SER A 182 -3.74 -14.62 8.55
C SER A 182 -2.47 -14.50 9.38
N ARG A 183 -2.16 -13.29 9.87
CA ARG A 183 -1.06 -12.99 10.80
C ARG A 183 -1.07 -13.82 12.09
N LYS A 184 -2.21 -14.41 12.44
CA LYS A 184 -2.39 -15.25 13.64
C LYS A 184 -1.90 -16.68 13.45
N ILE A 185 -1.73 -17.11 12.21
CA ILE A 185 -1.25 -18.43 11.87
C ILE A 185 0.27 -18.37 11.74
N ASP A 186 0.96 -19.19 12.52
CA ASP A 186 2.38 -19.42 12.33
C ASP A 186 2.59 -20.23 11.03
N LEU A 187 3.28 -19.68 10.04
CA LEU A 187 3.55 -20.37 8.78
C LEU A 187 4.41 -21.63 8.96
N GLU A 188 5.18 -21.73 10.04
CA GLU A 188 5.92 -22.95 10.37
C GLU A 188 5.00 -24.12 10.72
N SER A 189 3.76 -23.84 11.16
CA SER A 189 2.73 -24.87 11.39
C SER A 189 2.17 -25.46 10.09
N ILE A 190 2.36 -24.77 8.96
CA ILE A 190 2.00 -25.27 7.63
C ILE A 190 3.13 -26.15 7.12
N ALA A 191 2.79 -27.32 6.58
CA ALA A 191 3.76 -28.24 6.02
C ALA A 191 4.59 -27.55 4.92
N LYS A 192 5.92 -27.66 5.00
CA LYS A 192 6.84 -27.04 4.04
C LYS A 192 6.53 -27.47 2.60
N GLU A 193 6.38 -28.78 2.44
CA GLU A 193 5.89 -29.42 1.22
C GLU A 193 4.77 -30.38 1.58
N SER A 194 3.85 -30.59 0.66
CA SER A 194 2.77 -31.57 0.76
C SER A 194 2.62 -32.28 -0.58
N SER A 195 1.75 -33.28 -0.66
CA SER A 195 1.44 -33.91 -1.95
C SER A 195 -0.03 -33.80 -2.31
N LEU A 196 -0.28 -33.52 -3.59
CA LEU A 196 -1.58 -33.63 -4.22
C LEU A 196 -1.44 -34.58 -5.42
N ASN A 197 -2.00 -35.78 -5.33
CA ASN A 197 -1.92 -36.82 -6.36
C ASN A 197 -0.49 -37.19 -6.79
N GLY A 198 0.46 -37.22 -5.86
CA GLY A 198 1.85 -37.56 -6.13
C GLY A 198 2.70 -36.39 -6.66
N GLU A 199 2.09 -35.24 -6.95
CA GLU A 199 2.82 -34.00 -7.21
C GLU A 199 3.22 -33.35 -5.87
N GLY A 200 4.44 -32.82 -5.80
CA GLY A 200 4.93 -32.04 -4.66
C GLY A 200 4.40 -30.61 -4.73
N ILE A 201 3.86 -30.13 -3.62
CA ILE A 201 3.29 -28.79 -3.47
C ILE A 201 4.05 -28.04 -2.39
N LYS A 202 4.63 -26.88 -2.70
CA LYS A 202 5.32 -26.02 -1.74
C LYS A 202 4.32 -25.23 -0.87
N SER A 203 3.44 -25.92 -0.13
CA SER A 203 2.29 -25.35 0.56
C SER A 203 2.64 -24.11 1.40
N ARG A 204 3.73 -24.19 2.17
CA ARG A 204 4.20 -23.06 3.00
C ARG A 204 4.66 -21.85 2.17
N LEU A 205 5.32 -22.06 1.04
CA LEU A 205 5.69 -20.98 0.12
C LEU A 205 4.42 -20.33 -0.46
N LEU A 206 3.45 -21.13 -0.89
CA LEU A 206 2.20 -20.60 -1.46
C LEU A 206 1.45 -19.73 -0.43
N SER A 207 1.41 -20.15 0.83
CA SER A 207 0.87 -19.36 1.94
C SER A 207 1.65 -18.08 2.20
N ALA A 208 2.98 -18.13 2.19
CA ALA A 208 3.83 -16.97 2.41
C ALA A 208 3.63 -15.91 1.32
N ILE A 209 3.54 -16.33 0.05
CA ILE A 209 3.28 -15.40 -1.06
C ILE A 209 1.86 -14.84 -0.96
N LEU A 210 0.85 -15.65 -0.61
CA LEU A 210 -0.52 -15.17 -0.42
C LEU A 210 -0.59 -14.09 0.68
N ARG A 211 0.07 -14.32 1.83
CA ARG A 211 0.14 -13.34 2.93
C ARG A 211 0.72 -12.01 2.48
N ILE A 212 1.85 -12.04 1.75
CA ILE A 212 2.45 -10.81 1.24
C ILE A 212 1.54 -10.18 0.18
N ALA A 213 1.03 -10.94 -0.79
CA ALA A 213 0.18 -10.42 -1.85
C ALA A 213 -1.09 -9.73 -1.33
N ASP A 214 -1.74 -10.29 -0.31
CA ASP A 214 -2.85 -9.67 0.43
C ASP A 214 -2.42 -8.40 1.15
N SER A 215 -1.30 -8.44 1.88
CA SER A 215 -0.76 -7.26 2.56
C SER A 215 -0.39 -6.12 1.62
N LEU A 216 -0.13 -6.40 0.34
CA LEU A 216 0.22 -5.42 -0.69
C LEU A 216 -1.01 -4.81 -1.38
N ASP A 217 -2.24 -5.24 -1.05
CA ASP A 217 -3.46 -4.56 -1.49
C ASP A 217 -3.72 -3.29 -0.66
N ILE A 218 -2.79 -2.33 -0.78
CA ILE A 218 -2.70 -1.13 0.06
C ILE A 218 -2.87 0.19 -0.68
N ASP A 219 -3.14 0.15 -1.98
CA ASP A 219 -3.33 1.38 -2.75
C ASP A 219 -4.74 1.97 -2.64
N HIS A 220 -4.90 3.19 -3.13
CA HIS A 220 -6.14 3.97 -3.10
C HIS A 220 -7.38 3.23 -3.65
N ARG A 221 -7.22 2.15 -4.43
CA ARG A 221 -8.34 1.36 -4.94
C ARG A 221 -8.98 0.50 -3.86
N ARG A 222 -8.25 0.14 -2.79
CA ARG A 222 -8.76 -0.60 -1.62
C ARG A 222 -9.72 0.24 -0.77
N ALA A 223 -9.53 1.57 -0.77
CA ALA A 223 -10.31 2.52 0.00
C ALA A 223 -10.48 3.83 -0.82
N PRO A 224 -11.45 3.87 -1.76
CA PRO A 224 -11.60 5.00 -2.67
C PRO A 224 -11.95 6.30 -1.92
N GLU A 225 -11.16 7.36 -2.11
CA GLU A 225 -11.31 8.66 -1.44
C GLU A 225 -12.75 9.22 -1.53
N THR A 226 -13.41 9.08 -2.67
CA THR A 226 -14.79 9.53 -2.86
C THR A 226 -15.79 8.86 -1.91
N ILE A 227 -15.56 7.59 -1.53
CA ILE A 227 -16.40 6.89 -0.56
C ILE A 227 -16.10 7.40 0.85
N PHE A 228 -14.83 7.60 1.17
CA PHE A 228 -14.42 8.19 2.44
C PHE A 228 -15.09 9.54 2.69
N GLU A 229 -15.00 10.46 1.74
CA GLU A 229 -15.56 11.80 1.83
C GLU A 229 -17.08 11.80 2.01
N LEU A 230 -17.79 10.85 1.38
CA LEU A 230 -19.24 10.74 1.45
C LEU A 230 -19.75 10.19 2.80
N PHE A 231 -18.91 9.43 3.52
CA PHE A 231 -19.32 8.69 4.73
C PHE A 231 -18.43 8.97 5.95
N ASP A 232 -17.55 9.98 5.91
CA ASP A 232 -16.59 10.29 6.97
C ASP A 232 -17.23 10.47 8.36
N ASP A 233 -18.44 11.04 8.40
CA ASP A 233 -19.20 11.30 9.62
C ASP A 233 -19.74 10.03 10.31
N VAL A 234 -19.82 8.92 9.56
CA VAL A 234 -20.29 7.61 10.07
C VAL A 234 -19.18 6.56 10.15
N ILE A 235 -17.96 6.85 9.67
CA ILE A 235 -16.80 5.96 9.79
C ILE A 235 -16.21 6.09 11.21
N PRO A 236 -16.10 4.98 11.98
CA PRO A 236 -15.44 4.98 13.28
C PRO A 236 -13.96 5.36 13.17
N GLU A 237 -13.45 6.06 14.18
CA GLU A 237 -12.08 6.60 14.21
C GLU A 237 -11.00 5.57 13.83
N LYS A 238 -11.06 4.36 14.40
CA LYS A 238 -10.09 3.30 14.08
C LYS A 238 -10.09 2.92 12.59
N SER A 239 -11.24 2.99 11.93
CA SER A 239 -11.32 2.73 10.48
C SER A 239 -10.86 3.90 9.66
N ARG A 240 -11.03 5.13 10.16
CA ARG A 240 -10.53 6.34 9.51
C ARG A 240 -9.02 6.26 9.24
N GLU A 241 -8.24 5.91 10.25
CA GLU A 241 -6.78 5.72 10.12
C GLU A 241 -6.43 4.66 9.05
N HIS A 242 -7.20 3.57 8.99
CA HIS A 242 -7.03 2.53 7.97
C HIS A 242 -7.41 2.97 6.56
N TRP A 243 -8.31 3.94 6.42
CA TRP A 243 -8.70 4.52 5.14
C TRP A 243 -7.66 5.50 4.64
N GLU A 244 -7.26 6.42 5.52
CA GLU A 244 -6.27 7.46 5.23
C GLU A 244 -4.94 6.89 4.75
N LYS A 245 -4.50 5.74 5.30
CA LYS A 245 -3.24 5.11 4.87
C LYS A 245 -3.22 4.64 3.40
N HIS A 246 -4.39 4.40 2.79
CA HIS A 246 -4.49 3.91 1.42
C HIS A 246 -4.52 5.04 0.39
N THR A 247 -4.95 6.25 0.77
CA THR A 247 -5.28 7.32 -0.18
C THR A 247 -4.06 7.85 -0.96
N PHE A 248 -2.87 7.86 -0.35
CA PHE A 248 -1.64 8.37 -0.98
C PHE A 248 -0.78 7.30 -1.64
N VAL A 249 -1.13 6.01 -1.50
CA VAL A 249 -0.43 4.92 -2.18
C VAL A 249 -0.99 4.77 -3.59
N ASN A 250 -0.15 5.04 -4.59
CA ASN A 250 -0.52 4.96 -6.00
C ASN A 250 -0.38 3.55 -6.54
N ALA A 251 0.68 2.85 -6.15
CA ALA A 251 0.99 1.52 -6.65
C ALA A 251 2.00 0.79 -5.74
N VAL A 252 2.08 -0.52 -5.93
CA VAL A 252 3.18 -1.36 -5.45
C VAL A 252 3.95 -1.89 -6.66
N GLU A 253 5.27 -1.71 -6.63
CA GLU A 253 6.21 -2.20 -7.63
C GLU A 253 7.17 -3.22 -7.00
N PHE A 254 7.65 -4.16 -7.81
CA PHE A 254 8.63 -5.16 -7.38
C PHE A 254 9.94 -4.88 -8.10
N ASN A 255 11.03 -4.76 -7.35
CA ASN A 255 12.34 -4.44 -7.92
C ASN A 255 13.35 -5.55 -7.61
N ARG A 256 13.54 -6.45 -8.57
CA ARG A 256 14.51 -7.55 -8.45
C ARG A 256 15.95 -7.07 -8.26
N THR A 257 16.33 -5.94 -8.89
CA THR A 257 17.70 -5.43 -8.85
C THR A 257 18.07 -4.94 -7.44
N TYR A 258 17.13 -4.28 -6.76
CA TYR A 258 17.32 -3.80 -5.39
C TYR A 258 16.77 -4.75 -4.33
N ALA A 259 16.27 -5.92 -4.73
CA ALA A 259 15.70 -6.90 -3.80
C ALA A 259 14.59 -6.28 -2.92
N SER A 260 13.78 -5.38 -3.50
CA SER A 260 12.81 -4.55 -2.79
C SER A 260 11.39 -4.66 -3.31
N ILE A 261 10.45 -4.38 -2.41
CA ILE A 261 9.07 -4.01 -2.71
C ILE A 261 9.00 -2.49 -2.58
N ASP A 262 8.66 -1.82 -3.67
CA ASP A 262 8.63 -0.36 -3.75
C ASP A 262 7.17 0.11 -3.59
N ILE A 263 6.90 0.86 -2.52
CA ILE A 263 5.61 1.53 -2.30
C ILE A 263 5.70 2.89 -3.00
N VAL A 264 4.90 3.06 -4.04
CA VAL A 264 4.87 4.27 -4.86
C VAL A 264 3.80 5.20 -4.32
N THR A 265 4.20 6.42 -3.94
CA THR A 265 3.30 7.39 -3.30
C THR A 265 3.44 8.77 -3.93
N THR A 266 2.40 9.58 -3.81
CA THR A 266 2.41 10.98 -4.26
C THR A 266 2.42 11.89 -3.05
N PHE A 267 3.38 12.80 -2.99
CA PHE A 267 3.46 13.79 -1.92
C PHE A 267 2.77 15.09 -2.30
N GLY A 268 2.03 15.65 -1.35
CA GLY A 268 1.44 16.97 -1.43
C GLY A 268 2.53 18.06 -1.50
N GLN A 269 2.16 19.21 -2.05
CA GLN A 269 3.07 20.36 -2.13
C GLN A 269 3.06 21.21 -0.86
N ARG A 270 1.98 21.12 -0.06
CA ARG A 270 1.85 21.83 1.21
C ARG A 270 2.55 21.07 2.32
N LEU A 271 3.20 21.80 3.22
CA LEU A 271 4.01 21.19 4.26
C LEU A 271 3.16 20.40 5.28
N GLU A 272 1.95 20.87 5.62
CA GLU A 272 1.07 20.16 6.54
C GLU A 272 0.63 18.80 5.96
N GLU A 273 0.26 18.80 4.67
CA GLU A 273 -0.10 17.58 3.94
C GLU A 273 1.10 16.63 3.87
N LEU A 274 2.29 17.16 3.61
CA LEU A 274 3.54 16.41 3.53
C LEU A 274 3.85 15.68 4.84
N ILE A 275 3.68 16.35 5.99
CA ILE A 275 4.00 15.79 7.31
C ILE A 275 3.07 14.63 7.66
N GLU A 276 1.76 14.81 7.48
CA GLU A 276 0.79 13.74 7.74
C GLU A 276 1.01 12.56 6.78
N GLN A 277 1.28 12.84 5.50
CA GLN A 277 1.65 11.81 4.54
C GLN A 277 2.92 11.06 4.96
N TYR A 278 3.98 11.72 5.44
CA TYR A 278 5.18 11.03 5.93
C TYR A 278 4.89 10.04 7.05
N LYS A 279 4.05 10.44 8.03
CA LYS A 279 3.64 9.54 9.14
C LYS A 279 2.92 8.31 8.61
N LEU A 280 1.94 8.53 7.73
CA LEU A 280 1.13 7.44 7.18
C LEU A 280 1.96 6.53 6.27
N VAL A 281 2.83 7.09 5.42
CA VAL A 281 3.74 6.35 4.55
C VAL A 281 4.73 5.51 5.36
N HIS A 282 5.30 6.08 6.43
CA HIS A 282 6.17 5.34 7.34
C HIS A 282 5.42 4.18 8.01
N TRP A 283 4.18 4.41 8.45
CA TRP A 283 3.34 3.35 9.00
C TRP A 283 3.09 2.22 8.00
N VAL A 284 2.69 2.54 6.76
CA VAL A 284 2.49 1.54 5.69
C VAL A 284 3.79 0.77 5.43
N GLN A 285 4.93 1.46 5.34
CA GLN A 285 6.21 0.81 5.11
C GLN A 285 6.58 -0.16 6.23
N GLU A 286 6.42 0.23 7.50
CA GLU A 286 6.69 -0.64 8.64
C GLU A 286 5.72 -1.82 8.69
N GLU A 287 4.45 -1.64 8.31
CA GLU A 287 3.49 -2.75 8.19
C GLU A 287 3.95 -3.79 7.17
N ILE A 288 4.29 -3.38 5.94
CA ILE A 288 4.78 -4.30 4.90
C ILE A 288 6.12 -4.92 5.29
N LYS A 289 7.00 -4.15 5.93
CA LYS A 289 8.28 -4.65 6.41
C LYS A 289 8.08 -5.73 7.47
N ASN A 290 7.16 -5.54 8.40
CA ASN A 290 6.83 -6.55 9.42
C ASN A 290 6.27 -7.82 8.76
N GLU A 291 5.39 -7.68 7.77
CA GLU A 291 4.91 -8.84 6.99
C GLU A 291 6.04 -9.56 6.27
N LEU A 292 6.92 -8.82 5.59
CA LEU A 292 8.07 -9.38 4.88
C LEU A 292 9.04 -10.09 5.83
N GLN A 293 9.26 -9.54 7.04
CA GLN A 293 10.04 -10.21 8.08
C GLN A 293 9.37 -11.51 8.54
N SER A 294 8.04 -11.55 8.64
CA SER A 294 7.31 -12.75 9.07
C SER A 294 7.46 -13.93 8.11
N VAL A 295 7.76 -13.67 6.83
CA VAL A 295 7.96 -14.71 5.80
C VAL A 295 9.43 -14.91 5.43
N LYS A 296 10.35 -14.19 6.08
CA LYS A 296 11.75 -14.09 5.64
C LYS A 296 12.44 -15.45 5.52
N SER A 297 12.31 -16.32 6.53
CA SER A 297 12.93 -17.65 6.51
C SER A 297 12.47 -18.50 5.33
N ILE A 298 11.17 -18.43 5.01
CA ILE A 298 10.56 -19.13 3.88
C ILE A 298 11.06 -18.55 2.57
N PHE A 299 11.13 -17.22 2.47
CA PHE A 299 11.64 -16.54 1.29
C PHE A 299 13.11 -16.87 1.03
N ASP A 300 13.95 -16.90 2.08
CA ASP A 300 15.35 -17.31 2.00
C ASP A 300 15.47 -18.77 1.49
N ASP A 301 14.67 -19.69 2.03
CA ASP A 301 14.65 -21.11 1.63
C ASP A 301 14.38 -21.32 0.13
N TYR A 302 13.54 -20.46 -0.46
CA TYR A 302 13.16 -20.52 -1.87
C TYR A 302 13.87 -19.46 -2.73
N ARG A 303 14.85 -18.74 -2.18
CA ARG A 303 15.62 -17.68 -2.86
C ARG A 303 14.75 -16.58 -3.49
N MET A 304 13.65 -16.25 -2.82
CA MET A 304 12.85 -15.07 -3.13
C MET A 304 13.73 -13.82 -2.93
N PRO A 305 13.83 -12.91 -3.90
CA PRO A 305 14.77 -11.79 -3.81
C PRO A 305 14.29 -10.69 -2.87
N PHE A 306 13.01 -10.62 -2.52
CA PHE A 306 12.45 -9.49 -1.77
C PHE A 306 12.83 -9.57 -0.29
N SER A 307 13.59 -8.57 0.17
CA SER A 307 14.12 -8.52 1.54
C SER A 307 13.96 -7.15 2.21
N HIS A 308 13.57 -6.12 1.46
CA HIS A 308 13.40 -4.76 1.97
C HIS A 308 12.17 -4.09 1.36
N VAL A 309 11.67 -3.05 2.03
CA VAL A 309 10.57 -2.21 1.54
C VAL A 309 11.11 -0.79 1.35
N GLN A 310 10.89 -0.22 0.17
CA GLN A 310 11.34 1.13 -0.17
C GLN A 310 10.17 2.04 -0.49
N LEU A 311 10.36 3.33 -0.27
CA LEU A 311 9.40 4.37 -0.62
C LEU A 311 9.89 5.09 -1.88
N LYS A 312 8.99 5.30 -2.84
CA LYS A 312 9.31 5.94 -4.11
C LYS A 312 8.28 7.03 -4.40
N ASP A 313 8.76 8.25 -4.62
CA ASP A 313 7.90 9.36 -5.03
C ASP A 313 7.48 9.18 -6.49
N TYR A 314 6.18 9.20 -6.76
CA TYR A 314 5.62 9.04 -8.10
C TYR A 314 6.08 10.17 -9.03
N ALA A 315 6.14 11.41 -8.54
CA ALA A 315 6.40 12.57 -9.38
C ALA A 315 7.87 12.65 -9.84
N SER A 316 8.81 12.45 -8.92
CA SER A 316 10.25 12.50 -9.20
C SER A 316 10.83 11.16 -9.62
N GLY A 317 10.16 10.04 -9.31
CA GLY A 317 10.69 8.69 -9.46
C GLY A 317 11.83 8.37 -8.48
N MET A 318 12.11 9.26 -7.51
CA MET A 318 13.22 9.11 -6.58
C MET A 318 12.81 8.32 -5.34
N TYR A 319 13.77 7.59 -4.78
CA TYR A 319 13.60 6.90 -3.51
C TYR A 319 13.65 7.88 -2.34
N ILE A 320 12.74 7.66 -1.39
CA ILE A 320 12.56 8.50 -0.22
C ILE A 320 13.16 7.80 0.99
N LYS A 321 13.91 8.56 1.78
CA LYS A 321 14.43 8.07 3.05
C LYS A 321 13.32 8.16 4.10
N SER A 322 12.80 7.00 4.46
CA SER A 322 11.73 6.80 5.46
C SER A 322 12.05 7.34 6.85
N ASP A 323 13.34 7.45 7.17
CA ASP A 323 13.77 7.86 8.50
C ASP A 323 13.43 9.34 8.79
N ILE A 324 12.94 10.10 7.82
CA ILE A 324 12.66 11.52 7.96
C ILE A 324 11.23 11.71 8.47
N GLU A 325 10.99 11.42 9.75
CA GLU A 325 9.85 12.03 10.45
C GLU A 325 10.20 13.48 10.80
N PRO A 326 9.47 14.47 10.25
CA PRO A 326 9.56 15.85 10.73
C PRO A 326 9.33 15.91 12.24
N SER A 327 10.32 16.39 12.98
CA SER A 327 10.19 16.74 14.39
C SER A 327 9.67 18.17 14.61
N GLY A 328 9.51 18.97 13.54
CA GLY A 328 8.93 20.31 13.61
C GLY A 328 8.89 21.05 12.27
N ILE A 329 8.20 22.19 12.26
CA ILE A 329 8.08 23.10 11.12
C ILE A 329 8.63 24.47 11.50
N VAL A 330 9.40 25.07 10.59
CA VAL A 330 9.74 26.49 10.60
C VAL A 330 9.04 27.14 9.42
N ARG A 331 8.05 28.01 9.70
CA ARG A 331 7.44 28.86 8.67
C ARG A 331 8.14 30.22 8.64
N ILE A 332 8.52 30.64 7.44
CA ILE A 332 9.11 31.94 7.17
C ILE A 332 8.19 32.67 6.20
N GLU A 333 7.46 33.67 6.68
CA GLU A 333 6.73 34.57 5.80
C GLU A 333 7.67 35.68 5.31
N CYS A 334 7.77 35.91 3.99
CA CYS A 334 8.64 36.96 3.44
C CYS A 334 8.15 37.52 2.10
N ASP A 335 8.52 38.77 1.81
CA ASP A 335 8.21 39.39 0.53
C ASP A 335 9.02 38.78 -0.63
N GLU A 336 8.35 38.47 -1.74
CA GLU A 336 8.96 37.89 -2.95
C GLU A 336 10.08 38.80 -3.49
N ASP A 337 9.89 40.11 -3.39
CA ASP A 337 10.88 41.10 -3.87
C ASP A 337 12.18 41.08 -3.04
N HIS A 338 12.22 40.33 -1.93
CA HIS A 338 13.34 40.25 -0.99
C HIS A 338 13.92 38.82 -0.86
N LEU A 339 13.36 37.83 -1.55
CA LEU A 339 13.86 36.45 -1.56
C LEU A 339 14.77 36.23 -2.78
N ASP A 340 15.93 36.88 -2.78
CA ASP A 340 16.93 36.70 -3.82
C ASP A 340 17.77 35.42 -3.63
N SER A 341 18.59 35.08 -4.62
CA SER A 341 19.47 33.90 -4.57
C SER A 341 20.47 33.94 -3.42
N LYS A 342 20.83 35.13 -2.93
CA LYS A 342 21.77 35.31 -1.81
C LYS A 342 21.07 35.00 -0.50
N THR A 343 19.86 35.52 -0.27
CA THR A 343 19.03 35.20 0.90
C THR A 343 18.76 33.70 0.99
N LEU A 344 18.41 33.05 -0.13
CA LEU A 344 18.21 31.59 -0.18
C LEU A 344 19.49 30.81 0.16
N LEU A 345 20.65 31.26 -0.30
CA LEU A 345 21.93 30.63 0.02
C LEU A 345 22.30 30.82 1.50
N GLU A 346 22.12 32.02 2.05
CA GLU A 346 22.37 32.32 3.46
C GLU A 346 21.45 31.53 4.38
N LEU A 347 20.16 31.40 4.03
CA LEU A 347 19.24 30.49 4.71
C LEU A 347 19.75 29.05 4.63
N SER A 348 20.09 28.56 3.43
CA SER A 348 20.62 27.20 3.26
C SER A 348 21.86 26.93 4.12
N GLU A 349 22.79 27.88 4.20
CA GLU A 349 23.98 27.77 5.05
C GLU A 349 23.66 27.86 6.53
N LEU A 350 22.77 28.76 6.96
CA LEU A 350 22.31 28.84 8.36
C LEU A 350 21.79 27.49 8.84
N PHE A 351 21.00 26.85 7.99
CA PHE A 351 20.40 25.55 8.24
C PHE A 351 21.38 24.37 8.13
N LYS A 352 22.51 24.51 7.44
CA LYS A 352 23.61 23.54 7.50
C LYS A 352 24.41 23.63 8.80
N VAL A 353 24.52 24.83 9.38
CA VAL A 353 25.39 25.10 10.55
C VAL A 353 24.69 24.78 11.88
N HIS A 354 23.38 24.95 11.97
CA HIS A 354 22.62 24.51 13.13
C HIS A 354 22.30 23.02 12.97
N THR A 355 23.15 22.14 13.53
CA THR A 355 23.00 20.68 13.55
C THR A 355 22.71 20.16 14.97
N GLY A 356 21.45 19.93 15.32
CA GLY A 356 20.99 19.20 16.53
C GLY A 356 20.07 18.01 16.21
N GLU A 357 19.38 17.41 17.17
CA GLU A 357 18.71 16.11 16.95
C GLU A 357 17.35 16.17 16.21
N LEU A 358 16.67 17.32 16.16
CA LEU A 358 15.32 17.44 15.58
C LEU A 358 15.35 17.57 14.06
N LYS A 359 14.46 16.92 13.30
CA LYS A 359 14.36 17.08 11.84
C LYS A 359 13.31 18.14 11.50
N VAL A 360 13.72 19.33 11.07
CA VAL A 360 12.80 20.44 10.81
C VAL A 360 12.62 20.68 9.30
N TYR A 361 11.38 20.90 8.86
CA TYR A 361 11.08 21.36 7.50
C TYR A 361 10.88 22.87 7.47
N ILE A 362 11.25 23.49 6.35
CA ILE A 362 11.06 24.93 6.14
C ILE A 362 10.04 25.17 5.05
N GLU A 363 9.03 25.95 5.38
CA GLU A 363 8.11 26.53 4.40
C GLU A 363 8.35 28.03 4.34
N ILE A 364 8.72 28.54 3.16
CA ILE A 364 8.80 29.97 2.89
C ILE A 364 7.50 30.38 2.18
N ILE A 365 6.72 31.25 2.81
CA ILE A 365 5.44 31.75 2.31
C ILE A 365 5.66 33.17 1.77
N LEU A 366 5.38 33.37 0.49
CA LEU A 366 5.51 34.65 -0.19
C LEU A 366 4.22 35.46 -0.06
N ASN A 367 4.35 36.78 0.11
CA ASN A 367 3.23 37.72 0.29
C ASN A 367 2.16 37.63 -0.82
N LYS A 368 2.54 37.24 -2.04
CA LYS A 368 1.64 37.10 -3.20
C LYS A 368 1.04 35.69 -3.32
N GLY A 369 1.18 34.85 -2.29
CA GLY A 369 0.64 33.49 -2.22
C GLY A 369 1.54 32.41 -2.81
N GLY A 370 2.73 32.75 -3.31
CA GLY A 370 3.75 31.78 -3.70
C GLY A 370 4.29 31.04 -2.47
N ARG A 371 4.69 29.77 -2.64
CA ARG A 371 5.27 28.97 -1.56
C ARG A 371 6.51 28.25 -2.05
N ILE A 372 7.52 28.19 -1.19
CA ILE A 372 8.74 27.41 -1.43
C ILE A 372 8.94 26.49 -0.24
N THR A 373 8.75 25.19 -0.47
CA THR A 373 9.03 24.16 0.53
C THR A 373 10.43 23.65 0.30
N ILE A 374 11.29 23.71 1.32
CA ILE A 374 12.63 23.14 1.28
C ILE A 374 12.58 21.82 2.07
N PRO A 375 12.55 20.66 1.39
CA PRO A 375 12.46 19.34 2.02
C PRO A 375 13.85 18.88 2.49
N LEU A 376 14.53 19.71 3.29
CA LEU A 376 15.80 19.33 3.90
C LEU A 376 15.53 18.98 5.36
N PRO A 377 15.83 17.74 5.81
CA PRO A 377 15.83 17.44 7.23
C PRO A 377 16.96 18.23 7.87
N ILE A 378 16.62 19.36 8.49
CA ILE A 378 17.59 20.17 9.21
C ILE A 378 17.57 19.69 10.64
N GLN A 379 18.71 19.17 11.06
CA GLN A 379 19.00 18.70 12.39
C GLN A 379 19.03 19.91 13.33
N TYR A 380 18.12 20.10 14.29
CA TYR A 380 18.00 21.32 15.11
C TYR A 380 18.15 21.07 16.62
N ASN A 381 18.82 21.98 17.35
CA ASN A 381 19.00 21.90 18.81
C ASN A 381 17.99 22.81 19.54
N VAL A 382 17.04 22.20 20.26
CA VAL A 382 15.89 22.87 20.92
C VAL A 382 16.29 23.95 21.92
N THR A 383 17.48 23.87 22.51
CA THR A 383 17.94 24.86 23.50
C THR A 383 18.23 26.25 22.92
N SER A 384 17.97 26.46 21.62
CA SER A 384 18.43 27.61 20.83
C SER A 384 17.31 28.31 20.03
N SER A 385 16.02 28.15 20.37
CA SER A 385 14.89 28.70 19.60
C SER A 385 14.98 30.21 19.38
N GLU A 386 15.36 30.96 20.42
CA GLU A 386 15.58 32.41 20.34
C GLU A 386 16.73 32.75 19.37
N THR A 387 17.82 31.98 19.37
CA THR A 387 18.97 32.20 18.46
C THR A 387 18.68 31.86 17.00
N LEU A 388 17.80 30.89 16.70
CA LEU A 388 17.42 30.60 15.32
C LEU A 388 16.51 31.70 14.76
N GLU A 389 15.50 32.11 15.52
CA GLU A 389 14.61 33.20 15.14
C GLU A 389 15.39 34.50 14.90
N GLU A 390 16.32 34.85 15.80
CA GLU A 390 17.20 36.01 15.62
C GLU A 390 18.12 35.89 14.41
N SER A 391 18.61 34.69 14.11
CA SER A 391 19.47 34.46 12.93
C SER A 391 18.68 34.58 11.64
N ILE A 392 17.45 34.05 11.60
CA ILE A 392 16.53 34.21 10.47
C ILE A 392 16.18 35.69 10.28
N LYS A 393 15.87 36.42 11.36
CA LYS A 393 15.61 37.88 11.34
C LYS A 393 16.82 38.75 10.95
N LYS A 394 18.04 38.22 11.00
CA LYS A 394 19.25 38.90 10.52
C LYS A 394 19.46 38.70 9.02
N ILE A 395 19.16 37.50 8.52
CA ILE A 395 19.30 37.13 7.11
C ILE A 395 18.16 37.75 6.29
N CYS A 396 16.94 37.54 6.76
CA CYS A 396 15.74 38.10 6.17
C CYS A 396 15.40 39.39 6.94
N ASN A 397 15.16 40.51 6.24
CA ASN A 397 14.97 41.84 6.85
C ASN A 397 13.97 41.81 8.03
N PRO A 398 14.33 42.29 9.25
CA PRO A 398 13.57 42.07 10.48
C PRO A 398 12.17 42.70 10.52
N LEU A 399 11.83 43.57 9.56
CA LEU A 399 10.51 44.21 9.47
C LEU A 399 9.43 43.37 8.78
N LEU A 400 9.77 42.17 8.27
CA LEU A 400 8.93 41.47 7.28
C LEU A 400 8.63 39.99 7.61
N ILE A 401 8.95 39.51 8.82
CA ILE A 401 8.87 38.06 9.14
C ILE A 401 8.12 37.80 10.44
N ASP A 402 7.06 37.00 10.35
CA ASP A 402 6.50 36.25 11.47
C ASP A 402 7.12 34.84 11.43
N VAL A 403 8.15 34.59 12.26
CA VAL A 403 8.74 33.25 12.38
C VAL A 403 7.94 32.50 13.42
N LYS A 404 7.06 31.61 12.96
CA LYS A 404 6.41 30.65 13.86
C LYS A 404 7.22 29.36 13.84
N VAL A 405 8.05 29.20 14.87
CA VAL A 405 8.58 27.89 15.23
C VAL A 405 7.45 27.18 15.97
N ASP A 406 6.81 26.21 15.33
CA ASP A 406 5.79 25.37 15.98
C ASP A 406 6.43 24.03 16.37
N PRO A 407 7.02 23.92 17.59
CA PRO A 407 7.53 22.66 18.10
C PRO A 407 6.41 21.64 18.41
N THR A 408 5.14 22.04 18.31
CA THR A 408 3.97 21.27 18.76
C THR A 408 3.09 20.71 17.62
N SER A 409 3.50 20.84 16.36
CA SER A 409 2.79 20.20 15.24
C SER A 409 2.88 18.66 15.23
N VAL A 410 3.61 18.05 16.17
CA VAL A 410 3.42 16.66 16.58
C VAL A 410 2.44 16.62 17.76
N ARG A 411 1.14 16.41 17.48
CA ARG A 411 0.14 16.18 18.54
C ARG A 411 0.51 14.94 19.33
N VAL A 412 0.88 15.11 20.61
CA VAL A 412 0.67 14.08 21.62
C VAL A 412 -0.80 14.12 22.00
N ILE A 413 -1.58 13.15 21.52
CA ILE A 413 -2.90 12.85 22.06
C ILE A 413 -2.70 12.46 23.53
N LYS A 414 -3.30 13.21 24.45
CA LYS A 414 -3.41 12.82 25.87
C LYS A 414 -4.84 12.98 26.36
N LYS A 415 -5.47 11.80 26.50
CA LYS A 415 -6.76 11.42 27.10
C LYS A 415 -8.04 11.93 26.44
#